data_AF-A0A1J3DD60-F1
#
_entry.id   AF-A0A1J3DD60-F1
#
_cell.length_a   1.000
_cell.length_b   1.000
_cell.length_c   1.000
_cell.angle_alpha   90.00
_cell.angle_beta   90.00
_cell.angle_gamma   90.00
#
_symmetry.space_group_name_H-M   'P 1'
#
loop_
_entity.id
_entity.type
_entity.pdbx_description
1 polymer ?
#
loop_
_entity_poly.entity_id
_entity_poly.type
_entity_poly.pdbx_seq_one_letter_code
_entity_poly.pdbx_strand_id
1 'polypeptide(L)'
;VWVTHYSSNQQILLVGEGDFSFSCSLATRFGSASKITASSLDSYDAVVKKYAKARSNLQTLKKLGAFLLHGVDATKLQFHPDLH
;
A
#
# COMPACT_ATOMS: atom_id res chain seq x y z
N VAL A 1 6.42 -17.47 5.89
CA VAL A 1 6.96 -17.49 4.51
C VAL A 1 7.98 -16.37 4.42
N TRP A 2 9.19 -16.67 3.95
CA TRP A 2 10.28 -15.70 3.78
C TRP A 2 10.37 -15.35 2.30
N VAL A 3 10.25 -14.06 1.96
CA VAL A 3 10.51 -13.59 0.59
C VAL A 3 11.83 -12.83 0.64
N THR A 4 12.91 -13.55 0.31
CA THR A 4 14.30 -13.09 0.08
C THR A 4 14.98 -12.20 1.14
N HIS A 5 14.37 -11.11 1.62
CA HIS A 5 14.87 -10.25 2.71
C HIS A 5 13.78 -9.76 3.69
N TYR A 6 12.52 -10.18 3.49
CA TYR A 6 11.38 -9.68 4.25
C TYR A 6 10.73 -10.81 5.03
N SER A 7 10.74 -10.67 6.35
CA SER A 7 10.02 -11.57 7.25
C SER A 7 8.57 -11.14 7.33
N SER A 8 7.64 -12.10 7.45
CA SER A 8 6.22 -11.81 7.74
C SER A 8 6.01 -11.15 9.11
N ASN A 9 7.08 -10.74 9.79
CA ASN A 9 7.11 -9.94 11.01
C ASN A 9 7.51 -8.48 10.82
N GLN A 10 7.96 -8.08 9.62
CA GLN A 10 8.31 -6.70 9.34
C GLN A 10 7.10 -5.92 8.85
N GLN A 11 6.90 -4.72 9.39
CA GLN A 11 5.95 -3.75 8.85
C GLN A 11 6.59 -3.08 7.63
N ILE A 12 5.88 -3.14 6.51
CA ILE A 12 6.31 -2.55 5.24
C ILE A 12 5.39 -1.37 4.98
N LEU A 13 5.97 -0.17 4.95
CA LEU A 13 5.27 1.06 4.56
C LEU A 13 5.67 1.42 3.12
N LEU A 14 4.69 1.46 2.23
CA LEU A 14 4.83 1.89 0.84
C LEU A 14 4.20 3.26 0.71
N VAL A 15 4.99 4.25 0.25
CA VAL A 15 4.57 5.64 0.19
C VAL A 15 4.65 6.16 -1.24
N GLY A 16 3.60 6.86 -1.67
CA GLY A 16 3.52 7.44 -3.02
C GLY A 16 3.02 6.46 -4.08
N GLU A 17 2.24 5.45 -3.69
CA GLU A 17 1.63 4.52 -4.63
C GLU A 17 0.64 5.27 -5.54
N GLY A 18 0.84 5.15 -6.86
CA GLY A 18 -0.10 5.68 -7.85
C GLY A 18 -1.32 4.77 -8.02
N ASP A 19 -1.11 3.60 -8.64
CA ASP A 19 -2.16 2.61 -8.93
C ASP A 19 -2.15 1.39 -8.00
N PHE A 20 -1.30 1.39 -6.97
CA PHE A 20 -1.14 0.30 -6.00
C PHE A 20 -0.67 -1.05 -6.60
N SER A 21 -0.15 -1.04 -7.84
CA SER A 21 0.30 -2.26 -8.52
C SER A 21 1.49 -2.93 -7.84
N PHE A 22 2.46 -2.13 -7.37
CA PHE A 22 3.62 -2.64 -6.66
C PHE A 22 3.21 -3.32 -5.36
N SER A 23 2.45 -2.61 -4.51
CA SER A 23 1.90 -3.17 -3.27
C SER A 23 1.13 -4.46 -3.54
N CYS A 24 0.28 -4.47 -4.57
CA CYS A 24 -0.54 -5.63 -4.92
C CYS A 24 0.31 -6.84 -5.33
N SER A 25 1.35 -6.63 -6.14
CA SER A 25 2.28 -7.70 -6.52
C SER A 25 3.03 -8.25 -5.31
N LEU A 26 3.46 -7.38 -4.40
CA LEU A 26 4.18 -7.72 -3.19
C LEU A 26 3.29 -8.54 -2.24
N ALA A 27 2.09 -8.05 -1.98
CA ALA A 27 1.06 -8.72 -1.19
C ALA A 27 0.71 -10.11 -1.74
N THR A 28 0.56 -10.21 -3.06
CA THR A 28 0.28 -11.49 -3.74
C THR A 28 1.44 -12.46 -3.57
N ARG A 29 2.68 -11.97 -3.64
CA ARG A 29 3.88 -12.80 -3.44
C ARG A 29 4.03 -13.29 -2.01
N PHE A 30 3.70 -12.46 -1.03
CA PHE A 30 3.67 -12.86 0.38
C PHE A 30 2.50 -13.79 0.72
N GLY A 31 1.43 -13.77 -0.09
CA GLY A 31 0.17 -14.46 0.21
C GLY A 31 -0.62 -13.84 1.36
N SER A 32 -0.11 -12.74 1.94
CA SER A 32 -0.73 -11.97 2.99
C SER A 32 -0.19 -10.54 2.95
N ALA A 33 -1.06 -9.57 3.22
CA ALA A 33 -0.71 -8.17 3.28
C ALA A 33 -0.97 -7.55 4.66
N SER A 34 -1.21 -8.36 5.70
CA SER A 34 -1.54 -7.89 7.05
C SER A 34 -0.50 -6.97 7.69
N LYS A 35 0.72 -6.90 7.15
CA LYS A 35 1.80 -6.00 7.60
C LYS A 35 2.26 -5.03 6.51
N ILE A 36 1.51 -4.93 5.41
CA ILE A 36 1.76 -3.98 4.33
C ILE A 36 0.81 -2.81 4.51
N THR A 37 1.38 -1.63 4.68
CA THR A 37 0.66 -0.36 4.64
C THR A 37 1.04 0.34 3.35
N ALA A 38 0.09 0.58 2.47
CA ALA A 38 0.31 1.28 1.21
C ALA A 38 -0.41 2.62 1.22
N SER A 39 0.29 3.67 0.79
CA SER A 39 -0.21 5.04 0.86
C SER A 39 -0.04 5.80 -0.45
N SER A 40 -1.05 6.61 -0.79
CA SER A 40 -1.05 7.47 -1.97
C SER A 40 -1.24 8.95 -1.59
N LEU A 41 -0.66 9.85 -2.39
CA LEU A 41 -0.92 11.30 -2.28
C LEU A 41 -2.35 11.64 -2.72
N ASP A 42 -2.81 11.01 -3.78
CA ASP A 42 -4.16 11.18 -4.31
C ASP A 42 -5.19 10.54 -3.35
N SER A 43 -6.40 11.11 -3.29
CA SER A 43 -7.54 10.51 -2.57
C SER A 43 -8.02 9.22 -3.26
N TYR A 44 -8.77 8.37 -2.55
CA TYR A 44 -9.30 7.12 -3.13
C TYR A 44 -10.03 7.34 -4.46
N ASP A 45 -10.93 8.32 -4.52
CA ASP A 45 -11.66 8.65 -5.74
C ASP A 45 -10.74 9.15 -6.86
N ALA A 46 -9.75 9.98 -6.53
CA ALA A 46 -8.78 10.46 -7.52
C ALA A 46 -7.96 9.31 -8.09
N VAL A 47 -7.48 8.39 -7.24
CA VAL A 47 -6.74 7.19 -7.65
C VAL A 47 -7.58 6.30 -8.55
N VAL A 48 -8.82 5.97 -8.15
CA VAL A 48 -9.70 5.08 -8.92
C VAL A 48 -10.14 5.70 -10.25
N LYS A 49 -10.28 7.03 -10.30
CA LYS A 49 -10.63 7.77 -11.53
C LYS A 49 -9.44 7.92 -12.48
N LYS A 50 -8.23 8.11 -11.94
CA LYS A 50 -6.99 8.31 -12.71
C LYS A 50 -6.40 7.01 -13.23
N TYR A 51 -6.57 5.92 -12.48
CA TYR A 51 -6.01 4.60 -12.81
C TYR A 51 -7.09 3.52 -12.84
N ALA A 52 -7.43 3.05 -14.04
CA ALA A 52 -8.45 2.02 -14.25
C ALA A 52 -8.18 0.72 -13.45
N LYS A 53 -6.90 0.38 -13.24
CA LYS A 53 -6.47 -0.83 -12.52
C LYS A 53 -6.41 -0.64 -11.00
N ALA A 54 -6.38 0.59 -10.49
CA ALA A 54 -6.23 0.84 -9.07
C ALA A 54 -7.38 0.25 -8.25
N ARG A 55 -8.62 0.30 -8.76
CA ARG A 55 -9.76 -0.32 -8.08
C ARG A 55 -9.59 -1.83 -7.88
N SER A 56 -9.01 -2.52 -8.86
CA SER A 56 -8.75 -3.96 -8.75
C SER A 56 -7.60 -4.24 -7.79
N ASN A 57 -6.51 -3.47 -7.87
CA ASN A 57 -5.35 -3.59 -6.99
C ASN A 57 -5.72 -3.33 -5.52
N LEU A 58 -6.49 -2.26 -5.25
CA LEU A 58 -6.99 -1.91 -3.92
C LEU A 58 -7.91 -3.00 -3.34
N GLN A 59 -8.77 -3.60 -4.17
CA GLN A 59 -9.58 -4.73 -3.74
C GLN A 59 -8.74 -5.94 -3.37
N THR A 60 -7.74 -6.30 -4.19
CA THR A 60 -6.84 -7.42 -3.89
C THR A 60 -6.06 -7.16 -2.61
N LEU A 61 -5.52 -5.95 -2.44
CA LEU A 61 -4.81 -5.53 -1.23
C LEU A 61 -5.70 -5.62 0.02
N LYS A 62 -6.93 -5.10 -0.06
CA LYS A 62 -7.89 -5.17 1.04
C LYS A 62 -8.26 -6.62 1.38
N LYS A 63 -8.45 -7.48 0.37
CA LYS A 63 -8.70 -8.92 0.57
C LYS A 63 -7.53 -9.63 1.23
N LEU A 64 -6.30 -9.23 0.93
CA LEU A 64 -5.08 -9.77 1.54
C LEU A 64 -4.78 -9.17 2.92
N GLY A 65 -5.57 -8.19 3.38
CA GLY A 65 -5.45 -7.56 4.70
C GLY A 65 -4.50 -6.38 4.76
N ALA A 66 -4.18 -5.74 3.62
CA ALA A 66 -3.34 -4.55 3.58
C ALA A 66 -4.03 -3.35 4.23
N PHE A 67 -3.24 -2.51 4.89
CA PHE A 67 -3.70 -1.20 5.32
C PHE A 67 -3.50 -0.19 4.20
N LEU A 68 -4.55 0.55 3.84
CA LEU A 68 -4.54 1.49 2.73
C LEU A 68 -4.75 2.91 3.28
N LEU A 69 -3.81 3.79 2.99
CA LEU A 69 -3.87 5.20 3.34
C LEU A 69 -3.94 6.05 2.06
N HIS A 70 -4.69 7.13 2.11
CA HIS A 70 -4.86 8.05 0.99
C HIS A 70 -4.69 9.49 1.48
N GLY A 71 -4.23 10.39 0.61
CA GLY A 71 -3.92 11.76 1.01
C GLY A 71 -2.61 11.91 1.79
N VAL A 72 -1.71 10.93 1.74
CA VAL A 72 -0.42 10.97 2.43
C VAL A 72 0.61 11.68 1.55
N ASP A 73 1.05 12.85 1.99
CA ASP A 73 2.10 13.61 1.33
C ASP A 73 3.48 13.15 1.84
N ALA A 74 4.20 12.41 0.98
CA ALA A 74 5.53 11.89 1.28
C ALA A 74 6.55 13.00 1.59
N THR A 75 6.34 14.22 1.10
CA THR A 75 7.23 15.36 1.38
C THR A 75 7.02 15.94 2.78
N LYS A 76 5.90 15.58 3.43
CA LYS A 76 5.52 16.01 4.78
C LYS A 76 5.50 14.85 5.78
N LEU A 77 6.14 13.73 5.45
CA LEU A 77 6.22 12.55 6.32
C LEU A 77 6.71 12.88 7.74
N GLN A 78 7.62 13.85 7.89
CA GLN A 78 8.10 14.35 9.18
C GLN A 78 7.00 14.94 10.10
N PHE A 79 5.82 15.26 9.55
CA PHE A 79 4.68 15.81 10.29
C PHE A 79 3.57 14.77 10.52
N HIS A 80 3.78 13.53 10.12
CA HIS A 80 2.88 12.41 10.40
C HIS A 80 3.52 11.49 11.45
N PRO A 81 3.43 11.83 12.75
CA PRO A 81 3.94 10.99 13.83
C PRO A 81 3.25 9.61 13.89
N ASP A 82 2.07 9.46 13.28
CA ASP A 82 1.32 8.20 13.18
C ASP A 82 1.88 7.20 12.13
N LEU A 83 2.90 7.61 11.37
CA LEU A 83 3.53 6.81 10.30
C LEU A 83 4.94 6.31 10.66
N HIS A 84 5.38 6.47 11.91
CA HIS A 84 6.66 5.98 12.45
C HIS A 84 6.56 4.58 13.07
#